data_AF-W1XCK6-F1
#
_entry.id   AF-W1XCK6-F1
#
_cell.length_a   1.000
_cell.length_b   1.000
_cell.length_c   1.000
_cell.angle_alpha   90.00
_cell.angle_beta   90.00
_cell.angle_gamma   90.00
#
_symmetry.space_group_name_H-M   'P 1'
#
loop_
_entity.id
_entity.type
_entity.pdbx_description
1 polymer ?
#
loop_
_entity_poly.entity_id
_entity_poly.type
_entity_poly.pdbx_seq_one_letter_code
_entity_poly.pdbx_strand_id
1 'polypeptide(L)'
;KAKLDIIFDLCQRMIDNAGVPMKLYKTLDRREALKDADFVTTQLRVGQLPARELDERIPLSHGYLGQETNGAGGLFKGLRTIPVIFDIVKDVEELCPNAWVINFTNPAGMVTEAVYRHTGFKRFIGVCNIPIGMKMFIRDVLMLKDSDDLSIDLFGLNHMVFIKDVLVNGKSRFAELLDGVASGQLKASGVKNI
;
A
#
# COMPACT_ATOMS: atom_id res chain seq x y z
N LYS A 1 16.62 -14.29 -6.57
CA LYS A 1 16.67 -15.68 -6.06
C LYS A 1 16.91 -15.72 -4.54
N ALA A 2 18.09 -15.38 -4.02
CA ALA A 2 18.38 -15.45 -2.57
C ALA A 2 17.32 -14.82 -1.63
N LYS A 3 16.84 -13.61 -1.92
CA LYS A 3 15.75 -12.97 -1.14
C LYS A 3 14.45 -13.79 -1.11
N LEU A 4 14.08 -14.39 -2.23
CA LEU A 4 12.87 -15.24 -2.33
C LEU A 4 13.05 -16.51 -1.50
N ASP A 5 14.22 -17.13 -1.55
CA ASP A 5 14.51 -18.36 -0.81
C ASP A 5 14.42 -18.13 0.71
N ILE A 6 15.04 -17.05 1.21
CA ILE A 6 15.02 -16.70 2.64
C ILE A 6 13.58 -16.48 3.13
N ILE A 7 12.77 -15.72 2.38
CA ILE A 7 11.39 -15.44 2.77
C ILE A 7 10.53 -16.70 2.67
N PHE A 8 10.70 -17.52 1.64
CA PHE A 8 9.99 -18.79 1.51
C PHE A 8 10.24 -19.71 2.71
N ASP A 9 11.50 -19.90 3.10
CA ASP A 9 11.85 -20.78 4.20
C ASP A 9 11.29 -20.26 5.54
N LEU A 10 11.24 -18.94 5.73
CA LEU A 10 10.60 -18.32 6.89
C LEU A 10 9.09 -18.55 6.89
N CYS A 11 8.41 -18.28 5.77
CA CYS A 11 6.97 -18.47 5.65
C CYS A 11 6.58 -19.94 5.85
N GLN A 12 7.35 -20.89 5.33
CA GLN A 12 7.09 -22.31 5.54
C GLN A 12 7.13 -22.67 7.02
N ARG A 13 8.15 -22.22 7.77
CA ARG A 13 8.22 -22.43 9.23
C ARG A 13 7.03 -21.82 9.97
N MET A 14 6.56 -20.65 9.54
CA MET A 14 5.39 -20.01 10.14
C MET A 14 4.11 -20.82 9.90
N ILE A 15 3.93 -21.37 8.70
CA ILE A 15 2.80 -22.23 8.33
C ILE A 15 2.80 -23.50 9.17
N ASP A 16 3.95 -24.17 9.24
CA ASP A 16 4.11 -25.42 9.99
C ASP A 16 3.82 -25.21 11.49
N ASN A 17 4.36 -24.12 12.06
CA ASN A 17 4.14 -23.77 13.47
C ASN A 17 2.69 -23.38 13.76
N ALA A 18 2.00 -22.72 12.83
CA ALA A 18 0.59 -22.34 13.00
C ALA A 18 -0.38 -23.52 12.80
N GLY A 19 0.07 -24.63 12.20
CA GLY A 19 -0.76 -25.80 11.92
C GLY A 19 -1.89 -25.52 10.91
N VAL A 20 -1.73 -24.52 10.06
CA VAL A 20 -2.75 -24.15 9.06
C VAL A 20 -2.56 -24.97 7.78
N PRO A 21 -3.65 -25.45 7.14
CA PRO A 21 -3.58 -26.29 5.94
C PRO A 21 -3.28 -25.46 4.67
N MET A 22 -2.17 -24.72 4.67
CA MET A 22 -1.74 -23.86 3.57
C MET A 22 -0.53 -24.47 2.85
N LYS A 23 -0.60 -24.54 1.51
CA LYS A 23 0.55 -24.92 0.67
C LYS A 23 1.25 -23.67 0.16
N LEU A 24 2.57 -23.61 0.31
CA LEU A 24 3.40 -22.51 -0.16
C LEU A 24 4.21 -22.94 -1.39
N TYR A 25 4.21 -22.09 -2.41
CA TYR A 25 4.98 -22.29 -3.63
C TYR A 25 5.91 -21.08 -3.86
N LYS A 26 7.03 -21.30 -4.55
CA LYS A 26 7.91 -20.22 -5.05
C LYS A 26 8.32 -20.52 -6.48
N THR A 27 8.38 -19.48 -7.31
CA THR A 27 8.90 -19.55 -8.67
C THR A 27 9.48 -18.19 -9.07
N LEU A 28 10.35 -18.17 -10.07
CA LEU A 28 10.78 -16.96 -10.75
C LEU A 28 10.05 -16.76 -12.09
N ASP A 29 9.28 -17.75 -12.52
CA ASP A 29 8.36 -17.64 -13.65
C ASP A 29 7.02 -17.11 -13.14
N ARG A 30 6.73 -15.85 -13.48
CA ARG A 30 5.46 -15.22 -13.11
C ARG A 30 4.26 -15.96 -13.70
N ARG A 31 4.35 -16.47 -14.92
CA ARG A 31 3.20 -17.09 -15.60
C ARG A 31 2.79 -18.39 -14.93
N GLU A 32 3.76 -19.16 -14.42
CA GLU A 32 3.48 -20.31 -13.56
C GLU A 32 2.72 -19.90 -12.29
N ALA A 33 3.09 -18.80 -11.65
CA ALA A 33 2.42 -18.31 -10.44
C ALA A 33 1.02 -17.73 -10.68
N LEU A 34 0.75 -17.21 -11.88
CA LEU A 34 -0.52 -16.59 -12.23
C LEU A 34 -1.59 -17.60 -12.65
N LYS A 35 -1.19 -18.77 -13.16
CA LYS A 35 -2.11 -19.77 -13.68
C LYS A 35 -3.17 -20.13 -12.62
N ASP A 36 -4.44 -20.01 -13.02
CA ASP A 36 -5.61 -20.34 -12.18
C ASP A 36 -5.72 -19.56 -10.86
N ALA A 37 -5.01 -18.44 -10.71
CA ALA A 37 -5.06 -17.63 -9.48
C ALA A 37 -6.42 -16.90 -9.31
N ASP A 38 -6.92 -16.83 -8.08
CA ASP A 38 -8.10 -16.02 -7.73
C ASP A 38 -7.73 -14.58 -7.31
N PHE A 39 -6.52 -14.41 -6.78
CA PHE A 39 -5.99 -13.13 -6.31
C PHE A 39 -4.52 -13.00 -6.67
N VAL A 40 -4.14 -11.81 -7.13
CA VAL A 40 -2.77 -11.46 -7.51
C VAL A 40 -2.37 -10.22 -6.73
N THR A 41 -1.35 -10.34 -5.88
CA THR A 41 -0.83 -9.18 -5.13
C THR A 41 0.43 -8.65 -5.80
N THR A 42 0.55 -7.34 -5.97
CA THR A 42 1.78 -6.72 -6.49
C THR A 42 2.45 -5.89 -5.39
N GLN A 43 3.68 -6.26 -5.04
CA GLN A 43 4.52 -5.58 -4.05
C GLN A 43 5.96 -5.47 -4.55
N LEU A 44 6.12 -5.10 -5.81
CA LEU A 44 7.40 -5.08 -6.50
C LEU A 44 8.09 -3.72 -6.41
N ARG A 45 9.37 -3.67 -6.78
CA ARG A 45 10.16 -2.43 -6.85
C ARG A 45 11.07 -2.46 -8.06
N VAL A 46 10.62 -1.87 -9.17
CA VAL A 46 11.41 -1.79 -10.40
C VAL A 46 12.64 -0.91 -10.16
N GLY A 47 13.83 -1.45 -10.44
CA GLY A 47 15.12 -0.82 -10.13
C GLY A 47 15.58 -0.96 -8.67
N GLN A 48 14.79 -1.63 -7.83
CA GLN A 48 15.09 -1.91 -6.41
C GLN A 48 15.48 -0.65 -5.60
N LEU A 49 16.23 -0.84 -4.50
CA LEU A 49 16.68 0.26 -3.65
C LEU A 49 17.66 1.22 -4.34
N PRO A 50 18.58 0.79 -5.23
CA PRO A 50 19.45 1.72 -5.94
C PRO A 50 18.69 2.75 -6.77
N ALA A 51 17.62 2.36 -7.47
CA ALA A 51 16.80 3.34 -8.20
C ALA A 51 16.07 4.30 -7.26
N ARG A 52 15.59 3.80 -6.11
CA ARG A 52 14.97 4.66 -5.08
C ARG A 52 15.96 5.69 -4.53
N GLU A 53 17.21 5.28 -4.29
CA GLU A 53 18.25 6.19 -3.82
C GLU A 53 18.46 7.34 -4.82
N LEU A 54 18.42 7.06 -6.13
CA LEU A 54 18.48 8.10 -7.16
C LEU A 54 17.24 8.99 -7.17
N ASP A 55 16.03 8.40 -7.02
CA ASP A 55 14.77 9.14 -6.93
C ASP A 55 14.76 10.15 -5.79
N GLU A 56 15.45 9.85 -4.69
CA GLU A 56 15.54 10.72 -3.51
C GLU A 56 16.73 11.69 -3.61
N ARG A 57 17.91 11.24 -4.05
CA ARG A 57 19.13 12.08 -4.04
C ARG A 57 19.19 13.09 -5.17
N ILE A 58 18.77 12.74 -6.38
CA ILE A 58 18.89 13.65 -7.53
C ILE A 58 18.05 14.92 -7.31
N PRO A 59 16.73 14.84 -7.01
CA PRO A 59 15.94 16.04 -6.76
C PRO A 59 16.48 16.86 -5.59
N LEU A 60 16.95 16.18 -4.53
CA LEU A 60 17.54 16.82 -3.36
C LEU A 60 18.80 17.63 -3.72
N SER A 61 19.68 17.11 -4.59
CA SER A 61 20.86 17.85 -5.05
C SER A 61 20.54 19.11 -5.86
N HIS A 62 19.29 19.24 -6.33
CA HIS A 62 18.80 20.42 -7.05
C HIS A 62 17.89 21.31 -6.20
N GLY A 63 17.81 21.09 -4.88
CA GLY A 63 16.99 21.87 -3.97
C GLY A 63 15.49 21.52 -4.01
N TYR A 64 15.12 20.39 -4.61
CA TYR A 64 13.74 19.89 -4.62
C TYR A 64 13.55 18.74 -3.62
N LEU A 65 12.29 18.43 -3.31
CA LEU A 65 11.95 17.28 -2.46
C LEU A 65 12.40 15.97 -3.12
N GLY A 66 13.27 15.24 -2.43
CA GLY A 66 13.63 13.86 -2.73
C GLY A 66 12.73 12.88 -1.99
N GLN A 67 11.72 12.33 -2.65
CA GLN A 67 10.80 11.38 -2.03
C GLN A 67 10.25 10.37 -3.06
N GLU A 68 10.04 9.13 -2.62
CA GLU A 68 9.73 7.97 -3.48
C GLU A 68 8.40 8.05 -4.25
N THR A 69 7.37 8.70 -3.71
CA THR A 69 5.99 8.68 -4.20
C THR A 69 5.45 10.05 -4.61
N ASN A 70 6.20 11.12 -4.35
CA ASN A 70 5.84 12.50 -4.57
C ASN A 70 6.99 13.22 -5.30
N GLY A 71 6.66 14.31 -6.01
CA GLY A 71 7.66 15.06 -6.77
C GLY A 71 8.31 14.25 -7.88
N ALA A 72 9.56 14.59 -8.22
CA ALA A 72 10.30 13.95 -9.31
C ALA A 72 10.54 12.46 -9.03
N GLY A 73 10.87 12.07 -7.79
CA GLY A 73 11.06 10.67 -7.44
C GLY A 73 9.80 9.82 -7.66
N GLY A 74 8.64 10.35 -7.24
CA GLY A 74 7.33 9.75 -7.52
C GLY A 74 7.05 9.55 -9.01
N LEU A 75 7.36 10.55 -9.84
CA LEU A 75 7.21 10.47 -11.30
C LEU A 75 8.08 9.38 -11.90
N PHE A 76 9.39 9.39 -11.62
CA PHE A 76 10.32 8.40 -12.18
C PHE A 76 9.99 6.99 -11.70
N LYS A 77 9.54 6.82 -10.46
CA LYS A 77 9.04 5.55 -9.97
C LYS A 77 7.81 5.07 -10.73
N GLY A 78 6.85 5.97 -10.99
CA GLY A 78 5.67 5.69 -11.82
C GLY A 78 6.07 5.22 -13.22
N LEU A 79 6.96 5.96 -13.89
CA LEU A 79 7.45 5.64 -15.24
C LEU A 79 8.12 4.26 -15.32
N ARG A 80 8.86 3.84 -14.29
CA ARG A 80 9.45 2.49 -14.25
C ARG A 80 8.43 1.39 -13.95
N THR A 81 7.38 1.71 -13.19
CA THR A 81 6.48 0.73 -12.61
C THR A 81 5.28 0.41 -13.50
N ILE A 82 4.65 1.44 -14.08
CA ILE A 82 3.42 1.29 -14.88
C ILE A 82 3.59 0.28 -16.04
N PRO A 83 4.70 0.30 -16.82
CA PRO A 83 4.89 -0.69 -17.89
C PRO A 83 4.89 -2.14 -17.38
N VAL A 84 5.56 -2.40 -16.25
CA VAL A 84 5.59 -3.74 -15.64
C VAL A 84 4.21 -4.16 -15.13
N ILE A 85 3.43 -3.21 -14.60
CA ILE A 85 2.04 -3.48 -14.19
C ILE A 85 1.17 -3.81 -15.40
N PHE A 86 1.35 -3.14 -16.54
CA PHE A 86 0.61 -3.47 -17.77
C PHE A 86 0.95 -4.87 -18.28
N ASP A 87 2.23 -5.28 -18.23
CA ASP A 87 2.63 -6.65 -18.56
C ASP A 87 1.97 -7.68 -17.63
N ILE A 88 1.90 -7.39 -16.33
CA ILE A 88 1.22 -8.26 -15.36
C ILE A 88 -0.29 -8.33 -15.65
N VAL A 89 -0.94 -7.20 -15.91
CA VAL A 89 -2.38 -7.15 -16.25
C VAL A 89 -2.65 -7.99 -17.49
N LYS A 90 -1.82 -7.89 -18.52
CA LYS A 90 -1.94 -8.71 -19.73
C LYS A 90 -1.83 -10.20 -19.44
N ASP A 91 -0.87 -10.61 -18.63
CA ASP A 91 -0.73 -12.02 -18.22
C ASP A 91 -1.94 -12.49 -17.39
N VAL A 92 -2.49 -11.62 -16.52
CA VAL A 92 -3.68 -11.94 -15.71
C VAL A 92 -4.91 -12.11 -16.59
N GLU A 93 -5.13 -11.24 -17.56
CA GLU A 93 -6.24 -11.35 -18.52
C GLU A 93 -6.18 -12.65 -19.32
N GLU A 94 -4.98 -13.17 -19.60
CA GLU A 94 -4.78 -14.42 -20.33
C GLU A 94 -4.92 -15.66 -19.42
N LEU A 95 -4.27 -15.66 -18.25
CA LEU A 95 -4.04 -16.87 -17.45
C LEU A 95 -5.03 -17.05 -16.30
N CYS A 96 -5.61 -15.96 -15.81
CA CYS A 96 -6.53 -15.96 -14.68
C CYS A 96 -7.53 -14.78 -14.76
N PRO A 97 -8.37 -14.72 -15.80
CA PRO A 97 -9.22 -13.55 -16.10
C PRO A 97 -10.24 -13.19 -15.02
N ASN A 98 -10.52 -14.10 -14.09
CA ASN A 98 -11.44 -13.88 -12.97
C ASN A 98 -10.75 -13.29 -11.73
N ALA A 99 -9.41 -13.25 -11.72
CA ALA A 99 -8.62 -12.83 -10.56
C ALA A 99 -8.82 -11.36 -10.22
N TRP A 100 -8.70 -11.04 -8.93
CA TRP A 100 -8.49 -9.67 -8.48
C TRP A 100 -7.01 -9.35 -8.35
N VAL A 101 -6.59 -8.22 -8.91
CA VAL A 101 -5.26 -7.64 -8.67
C VAL A 101 -5.33 -6.65 -7.52
N ILE A 102 -4.57 -6.92 -6.45
CA ILE A 102 -4.46 -6.08 -5.26
C ILE A 102 -3.06 -5.45 -5.25
N ASN A 103 -2.98 -4.17 -5.58
CA ASN A 103 -1.73 -3.45 -5.81
C ASN A 103 -1.27 -2.68 -4.57
N PHE A 104 -0.14 -3.13 -4.00
CA PHE A 104 0.65 -2.40 -3.00
C PHE A 104 1.82 -1.63 -3.64
N THR A 105 2.07 -1.85 -4.94
CA THR A 105 3.21 -1.26 -5.62
C THR A 105 2.98 0.22 -5.85
N ASN A 106 3.85 1.02 -5.24
CA ASN A 106 3.80 2.48 -5.35
C ASN A 106 4.36 3.00 -6.69
N PRO A 107 3.92 4.18 -7.17
CA PRO A 107 2.91 5.06 -6.58
C PRO A 107 1.49 4.50 -6.81
N ALA A 108 0.82 4.03 -5.75
CA ALA A 108 -0.32 3.14 -5.90
C ALA A 108 -1.53 3.85 -6.53
N GLY A 109 -1.72 5.13 -6.24
CA GLY A 109 -2.74 5.96 -6.89
C GLY A 109 -2.49 6.12 -8.38
N MET A 110 -1.26 6.50 -8.77
CA MET A 110 -0.89 6.70 -10.18
C MET A 110 -0.95 5.39 -10.97
N VAL A 111 -0.50 4.28 -10.39
CA VAL A 111 -0.59 2.94 -11.00
C VAL A 111 -2.05 2.53 -11.21
N THR A 112 -2.89 2.72 -10.20
CA THR A 112 -4.34 2.42 -10.30
C THR A 112 -5.01 3.26 -11.37
N GLU A 113 -4.70 4.56 -11.41
CA GLU A 113 -5.22 5.48 -12.43
C GLU A 113 -4.76 5.07 -13.84
N ALA A 114 -3.50 4.68 -14.00
CA ALA A 114 -2.98 4.23 -15.29
C ALA A 114 -3.69 2.97 -15.80
N VAL A 115 -3.89 1.97 -14.93
CA VAL A 115 -4.67 0.77 -15.28
C VAL A 115 -6.11 1.15 -15.62
N TYR A 116 -6.75 1.98 -14.80
CA TYR A 116 -8.13 2.39 -15.00
C TYR A 116 -8.36 3.13 -16.33
N ARG A 117 -7.47 4.07 -16.69
CA ARG A 117 -7.60 4.91 -17.88
C ARG A 117 -7.13 4.26 -19.17
N HIS A 118 -6.09 3.43 -19.11
CA HIS A 118 -5.37 2.97 -20.30
C HIS A 118 -5.52 1.46 -20.55
N THR A 119 -6.33 0.77 -19.74
CA THR A 119 -6.64 -0.66 -19.95
C THR A 119 -8.15 -0.92 -19.82
N GLY A 120 -8.59 -2.11 -20.27
CA GLY A 120 -9.95 -2.60 -20.03
C GLY A 120 -10.15 -3.24 -18.66
N PHE A 121 -9.09 -3.43 -17.88
CA PHE A 121 -9.08 -4.29 -16.70
C PHE A 121 -9.78 -3.62 -15.49
N LYS A 122 -10.85 -4.26 -14.99
CA LYS A 122 -11.71 -3.69 -13.92
C LYS A 122 -11.46 -4.27 -12.53
N ARG A 123 -10.88 -5.47 -12.43
CA ARG A 123 -10.64 -6.15 -11.15
C ARG A 123 -9.32 -5.73 -10.51
N PHE A 124 -9.12 -4.43 -10.35
CA PHE A 124 -7.88 -3.84 -9.85
C PHE A 124 -8.14 -2.92 -8.66
N ILE A 125 -7.49 -3.18 -7.53
CA ILE A 125 -7.61 -2.38 -6.30
C ILE A 125 -6.23 -1.92 -5.87
N GLY A 126 -6.02 -0.61 -5.78
CA GLY A 126 -4.85 -0.02 -5.12
C GLY A 126 -5.07 0.09 -3.62
N VAL A 127 -4.09 -0.32 -2.81
CA VAL A 127 -4.17 -0.29 -1.35
C VAL A 127 -3.06 0.57 -0.74
N CYS A 128 -3.32 1.12 0.45
CA CYS A 128 -2.41 2.00 1.18
C CYS A 128 -2.58 1.80 2.69
N ASN A 129 -1.49 2.00 3.45
CA ASN A 129 -1.47 1.84 4.90
C ASN A 129 -1.80 3.15 5.67
N ILE A 130 -1.85 4.31 5.01
CA ILE A 130 -2.14 5.59 5.70
C ILE A 130 -3.47 5.55 6.46
N PRO A 131 -4.59 5.05 5.88
CA PRO A 131 -5.86 4.96 6.61
C PRO A 131 -5.80 4.16 7.91
N ILE A 132 -5.10 3.02 7.93
CA ILE A 132 -4.97 2.22 9.15
C ILE A 132 -4.09 2.94 10.19
N GLY A 133 -3.04 3.63 9.76
CA GLY A 133 -2.23 4.49 10.63
C GLY A 133 -3.05 5.62 11.26
N MET A 134 -3.90 6.29 10.47
CA MET A 134 -4.83 7.32 10.96
C MET A 134 -5.81 6.74 11.99
N LYS A 135 -6.37 5.55 11.72
CA LYS A 135 -7.28 4.87 12.66
C LYS A 135 -6.61 4.56 13.99
N MET A 136 -5.40 4.00 13.95
CA MET A 136 -4.62 3.70 15.15
C MET A 136 -4.28 4.97 15.94
N PHE A 137 -3.85 6.01 15.24
CA PHE A 137 -3.60 7.33 15.82
C PHE A 137 -4.83 7.88 16.54
N ILE A 138 -5.99 7.87 15.89
CA ILE A 138 -7.25 8.38 16.44
C ILE A 138 -7.67 7.60 17.69
N ARG A 139 -7.57 6.26 17.67
CA ARG A 139 -7.90 5.44 18.85
C ARG A 139 -7.03 5.79 20.04
N ASP A 140 -5.72 5.98 19.82
CA ASP A 140 -4.76 6.34 20.86
C ASP A 140 -5.07 7.72 21.46
N VAL A 141 -5.12 8.76 20.62
CA VAL A 141 -5.27 10.14 21.09
C VAL A 141 -6.64 10.45 21.69
N LEU A 142 -7.70 9.78 21.21
CA LEU A 142 -9.05 9.93 21.77
C LEU A 142 -9.31 8.95 22.94
N MET A 143 -8.30 8.16 23.34
CA MET A 143 -8.35 7.16 24.41
C MET A 143 -9.53 6.19 24.28
N LEU A 144 -9.75 5.70 23.05
CA LEU A 144 -10.87 4.81 22.74
C LEU A 144 -10.61 3.41 23.29
N LYS A 145 -11.66 2.81 23.86
CA LYS A 145 -11.66 1.42 24.32
C LYS A 145 -11.96 0.48 23.16
N ASP A 146 -11.72 -0.81 23.36
CA ASP A 146 -12.09 -1.83 22.37
C ASP A 146 -13.61 -1.92 22.17
N SER A 147 -14.38 -1.53 23.18
CA SER A 147 -15.85 -1.44 23.11
C SER A 147 -16.35 -0.24 22.29
N ASP A 148 -15.50 0.75 22.01
CA ASP A 148 -15.91 1.94 21.25
C ASP A 148 -15.90 1.67 19.74
N ASP A 149 -17.02 2.00 19.10
CA ASP A 149 -17.12 2.00 17.66
C ASP A 149 -16.49 3.27 17.07
N LEU A 150 -15.64 3.09 16.07
CA LEU A 150 -14.90 4.16 15.40
C LEU A 150 -15.13 4.08 13.90
N SER A 151 -15.79 5.10 13.36
CA SER A 151 -15.93 5.34 11.93
C SER A 151 -15.16 6.59 11.53
N ILE A 152 -14.47 6.53 10.39
CA ILE A 152 -13.66 7.63 9.86
C ILE A 152 -14.09 7.85 8.42
N ASP A 153 -14.59 9.05 8.13
CA ASP A 153 -14.90 9.46 6.77
C ASP A 153 -13.61 10.00 6.12
N LEU A 154 -13.07 9.23 5.17
CA LEU A 154 -11.82 9.54 4.48
C LEU A 154 -12.10 9.90 3.02
N PHE A 155 -11.42 10.93 2.53
CA PHE A 155 -11.49 11.34 1.13
C PHE A 155 -10.14 11.82 0.62
N GLY A 156 -9.98 11.85 -0.71
CA GLY A 156 -8.75 12.26 -1.38
C GLY A 156 -8.17 11.15 -2.25
N LEU A 157 -6.85 11.14 -2.37
CA LEU A 157 -6.10 10.20 -3.19
C LEU A 157 -5.06 9.43 -2.36
N ASN A 158 -4.43 8.44 -2.97
CA ASN A 158 -3.28 7.76 -2.37
C ASN A 158 -2.18 8.79 -1.98
N HIS A 159 -1.72 8.74 -0.73
CA HIS A 159 -0.75 9.69 -0.14
C HIS A 159 -1.19 11.17 -0.18
N MET A 160 -2.49 11.42 -0.37
CA MET A 160 -3.13 12.73 -0.34
C MET A 160 -4.55 12.55 0.20
N VAL A 161 -4.65 11.97 1.39
CA VAL A 161 -5.91 11.58 2.04
C VAL A 161 -6.16 12.46 3.25
N PHE A 162 -7.41 12.84 3.44
CA PHE A 162 -7.88 13.71 4.50
C PHE A 162 -9.02 13.06 5.26
N ILE A 163 -9.14 13.42 6.54
CA ILE A 163 -10.28 13.06 7.37
C ILE A 163 -11.33 14.15 7.23
N LYS A 164 -12.53 13.77 6.80
CA LYS A 164 -13.70 14.66 6.76
C LYS A 164 -14.42 14.67 8.11
N ASP A 165 -14.57 13.50 8.73
CA ASP A 165 -15.17 13.38 10.05
C ASP A 165 -14.66 12.11 10.77
N VAL A 166 -14.77 12.11 12.10
CA VAL A 166 -14.48 10.99 12.99
C VAL A 166 -15.68 10.80 13.90
N LEU A 167 -16.38 9.67 13.76
CA LEU A 167 -17.50 9.33 14.60
C LEU A 167 -17.08 8.28 15.63
N VAL A 168 -17.32 8.59 16.90
CA VAL A 168 -17.15 7.66 18.03
C VAL A 168 -18.51 7.40 18.62
N ASN A 169 -18.95 6.13 18.59
CA ASN A 169 -20.28 5.72 19.06
C ASN A 169 -21.41 6.58 18.45
N GLY A 170 -21.32 6.86 17.14
CA GLY A 170 -22.28 7.66 16.38
C GLY A 170 -22.19 9.18 16.57
N LYS A 171 -21.25 9.71 17.36
CA LYS A 171 -21.07 11.15 17.58
C LYS A 171 -19.77 11.65 16.95
N SER A 172 -19.84 12.75 16.19
CA SER A 172 -18.64 13.40 15.66
C SER A 172 -17.74 13.89 16.80
N ARG A 173 -16.45 13.60 16.68
CA ARG A 173 -15.36 14.10 17.54
C ARG A 173 -14.26 14.77 16.71
N PHE A 174 -14.58 15.19 15.49
CA PHE A 174 -13.61 15.77 14.59
C PHE A 174 -13.02 17.09 15.12
N ALA A 175 -13.84 17.98 15.69
CA ALA A 175 -13.36 19.24 16.26
C ALA A 175 -12.36 19.01 17.40
N GLU A 176 -12.68 18.09 18.32
CA GLU A 176 -11.79 17.75 19.43
C GLU A 176 -10.46 17.15 18.94
N LEU A 177 -10.52 16.26 17.95
CA LEU A 177 -9.32 15.71 17.32
C LEU A 177 -8.47 16.82 16.69
N LEU A 178 -9.10 17.71 15.92
CA LEU A 178 -8.42 18.79 15.21
C LEU A 178 -7.75 19.77 16.19
N ASP A 179 -8.49 20.25 17.20
CA ASP A 179 -8.00 21.19 18.20
C ASP A 179 -6.90 20.57 19.05
N GLY A 180 -7.08 19.31 19.44
CA GLY A 180 -6.09 18.56 20.21
C GLY A 180 -4.78 18.36 19.46
N VAL A 181 -4.84 18.05 18.16
CA VAL A 181 -3.64 17.92 17.30
C VAL A 181 -2.99 19.28 17.05
N ALA A 182 -3.78 20.30 16.70
CA ALA A 182 -3.26 21.64 16.38
C ALA A 182 -2.61 22.32 17.59
N SER A 183 -3.15 22.11 18.79
CA SER A 183 -2.58 22.62 20.05
C SER A 183 -1.41 21.80 20.57
N GLY A 184 -1.16 20.61 20.02
CA GLY A 184 -0.14 19.68 20.50
C GLY A 184 -0.48 19.00 21.83
N GLN A 185 -1.74 19.07 22.27
CA GLN A 185 -2.25 18.34 23.44
C GLN A 185 -2.40 16.84 23.14
N LEU A 186 -2.81 16.52 21.91
CA LEU A 186 -2.88 15.16 21.38
C LEU A 186 -1.61 14.87 20.58
N LYS A 187 -0.64 14.22 21.25
CA LYS A 187 0.57 13.71 20.61
C LYS A 187 0.48 12.20 20.56
N ALA A 188 0.60 11.63 19.37
CA ALA A 188 0.75 10.19 19.28
C ALA A 188 2.11 9.73 19.81
N SER A 189 2.11 8.54 20.40
CA SER A 189 3.28 7.69 20.35
C SER A 189 3.59 7.46 18.86
N GLY A 190 4.78 7.90 18.40
CA GLY A 190 5.09 7.92 16.96
C GLY A 190 4.70 6.61 16.28
N VAL A 191 4.09 6.71 15.09
CA VAL A 191 3.68 5.53 14.30
C VAL A 191 4.93 4.70 14.04
N LYS A 192 5.14 3.64 14.83
CA LYS A 192 6.15 2.64 14.54
C LYS A 192 5.69 1.96 13.26
N ASN A 193 6.42 2.17 12.17
CA ASN A 193 6.25 1.34 10.98
C ASN A 193 6.37 -0.12 11.45
N ILE A 194 5.29 -0.89 11.25
CA ILE A 194 5.30 -2.35 11.39
C ILE A 194 6.21 -2.91 10.30
#